data_AF-A0A6H0D1C2-F1
#
_entry.id   AF-A0A6H0D1C2-F1
#
_cell.length_a   1.000
_cell.length_b   1.000
_cell.length_c   1.000
_cell.angle_alpha   90.00
_cell.angle_beta   90.00
_cell.angle_gamma   90.00
#
_symmetry.space_group_name_H-M   'P 1'
#
loop_
_entity.id
_entity.type
_entity.pdbx_description
1 polymer ?
#
loop_
_entity_poly.entity_id
_entity_poly.type
_entity_poly.pdbx_seq_one_letter_code
_entity_poly.pdbx_strand_id
1 'polypeptide(L)'
;MAAGDGHAGRQPPDGPAGFSAFLSGTSAPAPTVTARAVTVGESAGGVFLVLGLLSRLTALSLTVHMCLAMVLVNAGTGFTTPRQGVASGAGTELPPMKVAALLVVLPAGPGPLALDRVLGVEAARRGVTGPLAAGPPRCAPRSSAARSGV
;
A
#
# COMPACT_ATOMS: atom_id res chain seq x y z
N MET A 1 -5.11 -42.63 37.11
CA MET A 1 -5.93 -43.10 35.98
C MET A 1 -6.52 -41.84 35.35
N ALA A 2 -5.76 -41.13 34.51
CA ALA A 2 -5.63 -41.34 33.05
C ALA A 2 -7.03 -41.29 32.39
N ALA A 3 -7.33 -40.48 31.38
CA ALA A 3 -6.54 -39.56 30.58
C ALA A 3 -7.53 -38.55 29.95
N GLY A 4 -7.16 -37.28 29.91
CA GLY A 4 -7.87 -36.24 29.18
C GLY A 4 -7.00 -35.78 28.02
N ASP A 5 -6.85 -36.64 27.02
CA ASP A 5 -6.04 -36.39 25.84
C ASP A 5 -6.91 -35.82 24.71
N GLY A 6 -6.42 -34.77 24.02
CA GLY A 6 -6.95 -34.46 22.69
C GLY A 6 -6.94 -33.00 22.25
N HIS A 7 -5.75 -32.42 22.10
CA HIS A 7 -5.44 -31.43 21.05
C HIS A 7 -6.20 -30.09 21.05
N ALA A 8 -6.36 -29.45 22.22
CA ALA A 8 -6.44 -27.99 22.24
C ALA A 8 -5.05 -27.42 21.92
N GLY A 9 -4.68 -27.44 20.64
CA GLY A 9 -3.54 -26.69 20.13
C GLY A 9 -3.74 -25.24 20.56
N ARG A 10 -2.88 -24.75 21.46
CA ARG A 10 -2.85 -23.32 21.80
C ARG A 10 -2.40 -22.58 20.55
N GLN A 11 -3.35 -22.24 19.68
CA GLN A 11 -3.15 -21.20 18.67
C GLN A 11 -2.70 -19.97 19.46
N PRO A 12 -1.52 -19.39 19.20
CA PRO A 12 -1.17 -18.11 19.78
C PRO A 12 -2.30 -17.12 19.46
N PRO A 13 -2.67 -16.24 20.40
CA PRO A 13 -3.85 -15.39 20.25
C PRO A 13 -3.78 -14.59 18.95
N ASP A 14 -4.77 -14.75 18.08
CA ASP A 14 -4.88 -13.97 16.85
C ASP A 14 -4.86 -12.46 17.17
N GLY A 15 -4.10 -11.69 16.41
CA GLY A 15 -3.97 -10.23 16.58
C GLY A 15 -2.64 -9.76 17.21
N PRO A 16 -2.60 -8.53 17.77
CA PRO A 16 -1.35 -7.87 18.18
C PRO A 16 -0.56 -8.64 19.24
N ALA A 17 -1.25 -9.39 20.10
CA ALA A 17 -0.63 -10.19 21.14
C ALA A 17 0.16 -11.38 20.54
N GLY A 18 -0.46 -12.16 19.65
CA GLY A 18 0.23 -13.24 18.93
C GLY A 18 1.36 -12.71 18.04
N PHE A 19 1.15 -11.57 17.38
CA PHE A 19 2.19 -10.93 16.58
C PHE A 19 3.38 -10.46 17.44
N SER A 20 3.14 -9.93 18.65
CA SER A 20 4.22 -9.57 19.57
C SER A 20 5.03 -10.79 20.03
N ALA A 21 4.36 -11.92 20.28
CA ALA A 21 5.04 -13.17 20.63
C ALA A 21 5.90 -13.70 19.47
N PHE A 22 5.43 -13.53 18.23
CA PHE A 22 6.22 -13.82 17.03
C PHE A 22 7.46 -12.93 16.92
N LEU A 23 7.31 -11.61 17.16
CA LEU A 23 8.43 -10.66 17.11
C LEU A 23 9.48 -10.89 18.20
N SER A 24 9.15 -11.54 19.32
CA SER A 24 10.14 -11.90 20.33
C SER A 24 11.22 -12.86 19.83
N GLY A 25 10.99 -13.56 18.72
CA GLY A 25 11.97 -14.43 18.06
C GLY A 25 12.76 -13.76 16.94
N THR A 26 12.66 -12.43 16.78
CA THR A 26 13.31 -11.67 15.69
C THR A 26 14.20 -10.56 16.26
N SER A 27 14.86 -9.81 15.37
CA SER A 27 15.73 -8.68 15.75
C SER A 27 14.95 -7.39 16.00
N ALA A 28 13.63 -7.44 16.17
CA ALA A 28 12.79 -6.27 16.36
C ALA A 28 12.97 -5.67 17.77
N PRO A 29 13.23 -4.36 17.91
CA PRO A 29 13.31 -3.71 19.22
C PRO A 29 11.92 -3.66 19.86
N ALA A 30 11.84 -3.88 21.18
CA ALA A 30 10.61 -3.82 21.98
C ALA A 30 9.38 -4.50 21.30
N PRO A 31 9.35 -5.84 21.18
CA PRO A 31 8.38 -6.61 20.38
C PRO A 31 6.91 -6.23 20.59
N THR A 32 6.50 -5.94 21.82
CA THR A 32 5.13 -5.56 22.15
C THR A 32 4.74 -4.18 21.61
N VAL A 33 5.66 -3.22 21.68
CA VAL A 33 5.43 -1.86 21.17
C VAL A 33 5.44 -1.88 19.65
N THR A 34 6.43 -2.55 19.07
CA THR A 34 6.55 -2.71 17.62
C THR A 34 5.34 -3.43 17.04
N ALA A 35 4.83 -4.49 17.68
CA ALA A 35 3.61 -5.16 17.24
C ALA A 35 2.41 -4.22 17.16
N ARG A 36 2.17 -3.43 18.21
CA ARG A 36 1.05 -2.47 18.23
C ARG A 36 1.23 -1.38 17.16
N ALA A 37 2.44 -0.84 17.03
CA ALA A 37 2.74 0.20 16.04
C ALA A 37 2.55 -0.31 14.60
N VAL A 38 3.03 -1.53 14.30
CA VAL A 38 2.85 -2.21 13.02
C VAL A 38 1.36 -2.43 12.74
N THR A 39 0.62 -3.03 13.67
CA THR A 39 -0.79 -3.34 13.46
C THR A 39 -1.60 -2.07 13.19
N VAL A 40 -1.39 -1.02 13.97
CA VAL A 40 -2.10 0.26 13.78
C VAL A 40 -1.66 0.93 12.48
N GLY A 41 -0.36 1.02 12.22
CA GLY A 41 0.17 1.69 11.03
C GLY A 41 -0.25 1.02 9.73
N GLU A 42 -0.22 -0.32 9.69
CA GLU A 42 -0.62 -1.09 8.51
C GLU A 42 -2.13 -1.02 8.28
N SER A 43 -2.93 -1.17 9.34
CA SER A 43 -4.39 -1.12 9.22
C SER A 43 -4.86 0.29 8.85
N ALA A 44 -4.37 1.32 9.54
CA ALA A 44 -4.74 2.70 9.27
C ALA A 44 -4.24 3.14 7.89
N GLY A 45 -3.00 2.84 7.56
CA GLY A 45 -2.43 3.19 6.25
C GLY A 45 -3.13 2.46 5.10
N GLY A 46 -3.55 1.21 5.28
CA GLY A 46 -4.40 0.48 4.34
C GLY A 46 -5.75 1.18 4.13
N VAL A 47 -6.41 1.59 5.22
CA VAL A 47 -7.67 2.36 5.14
C VAL A 47 -7.47 3.68 4.38
N PHE A 48 -6.43 4.45 4.69
CA PHE A 48 -6.15 5.68 3.97
C PHE A 48 -5.87 5.43 2.48
N LEU A 49 -5.19 4.33 2.15
CA LEU A 49 -4.87 3.96 0.78
C LEU A 49 -6.11 3.55 -0.02
N VAL A 50 -7.04 2.80 0.61
CA VAL A 50 -8.35 2.44 0.02
C VAL A 50 -9.22 3.68 -0.20
N LEU A 51 -9.28 4.56 0.79
CA LEU A 51 -10.02 5.83 0.68
C LEU A 51 -9.36 6.81 -0.31
N GLY A 52 -8.13 6.53 -0.73
CA GLY A 52 -7.37 7.38 -1.63
C GLY A 52 -6.92 8.70 -0.98
N LEU A 53 -6.86 8.78 0.35
CA LEU A 53 -6.46 9.98 1.09
C LEU A 53 -4.95 9.98 1.34
N LEU A 54 -4.26 11.06 0.97
CA LEU A 54 -2.80 11.16 1.11
C LEU A 54 -2.05 9.95 0.49
N SER A 55 -2.58 9.37 -0.61
CA SER A 55 -2.12 8.09 -1.18
C SER A 55 -0.60 7.98 -1.38
N ARG A 56 0.07 9.08 -1.72
CA ARG A 56 1.53 9.10 -1.87
C ARG A 56 2.27 8.97 -0.54
N LEU A 57 1.82 9.70 0.49
CA LEU A 57 2.44 9.66 1.82
C LEU A 57 2.18 8.31 2.51
N THR A 58 0.96 7.80 2.38
CA THR A 58 0.57 6.52 2.99
C THR A 58 1.24 5.36 2.28
N ALA A 59 1.34 5.37 0.94
CA ALA A 59 2.10 4.37 0.20
C ALA A 59 3.59 4.40 0.54
N LEU A 60 4.20 5.59 0.67
CA LEU A 60 5.60 5.72 1.09
C LEU A 60 5.83 5.17 2.49
N SER A 61 4.97 5.54 3.45
CA SER A 61 5.05 5.06 4.83
C SER A 61 4.94 3.53 4.91
N LEU A 62 3.97 2.93 4.21
CA LEU A 62 3.83 1.47 4.15
C LEU A 62 5.03 0.79 3.47
N THR A 63 5.62 1.43 2.44
CA THR A 63 6.80 0.90 1.76
C THR A 63 8.00 0.85 2.71
N VAL A 64 8.27 1.95 3.42
CA VAL A 64 9.34 2.00 4.43
C VAL A 64 9.12 0.95 5.52
N HIS A 65 7.87 0.80 5.96
CA HIS A 65 7.50 -0.19 6.96
C HIS A 65 7.80 -1.63 6.50
N MET A 66 7.45 -1.98 5.26
CA MET A 66 7.75 -3.29 4.69
C MET A 66 9.25 -3.52 4.50
N CYS A 67 10.02 -2.49 4.12
CA CYS A 67 11.50 -2.60 4.05
C CYS A 67 12.12 -2.87 5.42
N LEU A 68 11.68 -2.17 6.46
CA LEU A 68 12.16 -2.40 7.82
C LEU A 68 11.80 -3.81 8.30
N ALA A 69 10.59 -4.27 8.00
CA ALA A 69 10.16 -5.64 8.32
C ALA A 69 11.07 -6.69 7.64
N MET A 70 11.45 -6.51 6.38
CA MET A 70 12.38 -7.43 5.72
C MET A 70 13.72 -7.53 6.45
N VAL A 71 14.30 -6.40 6.85
CA VAL A 71 15.60 -6.36 7.54
C VAL A 71 15.51 -6.93 8.95
N LEU A 72 14.46 -6.60 9.71
CA LEU A 72 14.38 -6.99 11.13
C LEU A 72 13.79 -8.39 11.36
N VAL A 73 12.91 -8.85 10.46
CA VAL A 73 12.14 -10.09 10.62
C VAL A 73 12.64 -11.19 9.69
N ASN A 74 13.06 -10.85 8.47
CA ASN A 74 13.33 -11.83 7.41
C ASN A 74 14.79 -11.94 6.97
N ALA A 75 15.72 -11.19 7.58
CA ALA A 75 17.12 -11.14 7.13
C ALA A 75 17.88 -12.49 7.19
N GLY A 76 17.35 -13.51 7.88
CA GLY A 76 17.93 -14.85 7.96
C GLY A 76 17.08 -15.98 7.32
N THR A 77 15.97 -15.66 6.68
CA THR A 77 15.01 -16.64 6.16
C THR A 77 15.05 -16.70 4.63
N GLY A 78 15.15 -17.89 4.04
CA GLY A 78 15.19 -18.07 2.59
C GLY A 78 13.89 -17.65 1.88
N PHE A 79 13.98 -17.30 0.59
CA PHE A 79 12.90 -16.71 -0.22
C PHE A 79 11.64 -17.58 -0.40
N THR A 80 11.78 -18.91 -0.35
CA THR A 80 10.67 -19.85 -0.57
C THR A 80 10.36 -20.69 0.66
N THR A 81 10.88 -20.34 1.83
CA THR A 81 10.75 -21.18 3.03
C THR A 81 9.30 -21.15 3.52
N PRO A 82 8.51 -22.22 3.36
CA PRO A 82 7.22 -22.29 4.04
C PRO A 82 7.57 -22.40 5.52
N ARG A 83 7.11 -21.46 6.35
CA ARG A 83 7.33 -21.56 7.80
C ARG A 83 6.55 -22.78 8.29
N GLN A 84 7.24 -23.90 8.50
CA GLN A 84 6.62 -25.18 8.85
C GLN A 84 5.78 -25.04 10.13
N GLY A 85 4.49 -25.36 10.03
CA GLY A 85 3.51 -25.32 11.12
C GLY A 85 2.13 -24.86 10.64
N VAL A 86 1.08 -25.24 11.37
CA VAL A 86 -0.36 -25.00 11.06
C VAL A 86 -0.74 -23.51 10.94
N ALA A 87 0.20 -22.60 11.20
CA ALA A 87 0.15 -21.20 10.81
C ALA A 87 1.00 -20.97 9.56
N SER A 88 0.53 -21.44 8.40
CA SER A 88 1.05 -20.98 7.10
C SER A 88 0.60 -19.54 6.83
N GLY A 89 1.04 -18.63 7.71
CA GLY A 89 1.02 -17.21 7.45
C GLY A 89 2.22 -16.89 6.56
N ALA A 90 1.95 -16.25 5.44
CA ALA A 90 2.84 -15.32 4.76
C ALA A 90 4.35 -15.64 4.86
N GLY A 91 4.91 -16.37 3.89
CA GLY A 91 6.35 -16.52 3.81
C GLY A 91 7.05 -15.20 3.44
N THR A 92 8.36 -15.26 3.28
CA THR A 92 9.22 -14.10 2.98
C THR A 92 8.88 -13.44 1.64
N GLU A 93 8.03 -14.07 0.82
CA GLU A 93 7.51 -13.57 -0.47
C GLU A 93 6.46 -12.44 -0.36
N LEU A 94 5.73 -12.33 0.76
CA LEU A 94 4.67 -11.32 0.86
C LEU A 94 5.16 -9.88 1.05
N PRO A 95 6.16 -9.59 1.90
CA PRO A 95 6.73 -8.26 2.00
C PRO A 95 7.20 -7.67 0.65
N PRO A 96 7.94 -8.39 -0.22
CA PRO A 96 8.37 -7.82 -1.50
C PRO A 96 7.20 -7.64 -2.46
N MET A 97 6.18 -8.51 -2.43
CA MET A 97 4.96 -8.32 -3.20
C MET A 97 4.21 -7.05 -2.78
N LYS A 98 4.13 -6.77 -1.47
CA LYS A 98 3.51 -5.53 -0.95
C LYS A 98 4.31 -4.30 -1.35
N VAL A 99 5.64 -4.35 -1.28
CA VAL A 99 6.51 -3.26 -1.78
C VAL A 99 6.28 -3.02 -3.28
N ALA A 100 6.23 -4.08 -4.09
CA ALA A 100 5.96 -3.95 -5.52
C ALA A 100 4.60 -3.30 -5.81
N ALA A 101 3.54 -3.71 -5.09
CA ALA A 101 2.23 -3.09 -5.20
C ALA A 101 2.24 -1.60 -4.82
N LEU A 102 2.90 -1.24 -3.72
CA LEU A 102 3.00 0.15 -3.26
C LEU A 102 3.83 1.03 -4.20
N LEU A 103 4.90 0.48 -4.80
CA LEU A 103 5.71 1.17 -5.81
C LEU A 103 4.91 1.54 -7.06
N VAL A 104 3.86 0.80 -7.41
CA VAL A 104 2.93 1.18 -8.50
C VAL A 104 2.04 2.35 -8.09
N VAL A 105 1.61 2.39 -6.82
CA VAL A 105 0.74 3.45 -6.28
C VAL A 105 1.46 4.80 -6.19
N LEU A 106 2.78 4.80 -5.90
CA LEU A 106 3.58 6.03 -5.77
C LEU A 106 3.53 6.95 -7.01
N PRO A 107 3.83 6.47 -8.24
CA PRO A 107 3.72 7.28 -9.46
C PRO A 107 2.27 7.45 -9.92
N ALA A 108 1.40 6.45 -9.74
CA ALA A 108 0.01 6.51 -10.17
C ALA A 108 -0.80 7.58 -9.41
N GLY A 109 -0.48 7.79 -8.13
CA GLY A 109 -1.18 8.74 -7.27
C GLY A 109 -2.63 8.31 -6.94
N PRO A 110 -3.43 9.21 -6.36
CA PRO A 110 -4.81 8.91 -5.98
C PRO A 110 -5.70 8.65 -7.20
N GLY A 111 -6.43 7.54 -7.17
CA GLY A 111 -7.35 7.13 -8.23
C GLY A 111 -8.53 8.10 -8.43
N PRO A 112 -9.34 7.92 -9.50
CA PRO A 112 -10.42 8.84 -9.83
C PRO A 112 -11.52 8.93 -8.76
N LEU A 113 -11.67 7.89 -7.94
CA LEU A 113 -12.64 7.79 -6.83
C LEU A 113 -12.05 8.21 -5.47
N ALA A 114 -10.82 8.73 -5.45
CA ALA A 114 -10.16 9.10 -4.21
C ALA A 114 -10.86 10.24 -3.47
N LEU A 115 -11.04 10.10 -2.14
CA LEU A 115 -11.57 11.16 -1.30
C LEU A 115 -10.71 12.42 -1.33
N ASP A 116 -9.41 12.28 -1.55
CA ASP A 116 -8.47 13.40 -1.72
C ASP A 116 -8.89 14.36 -2.85
N ARG A 117 -9.49 13.82 -3.93
CA ARG A 117 -10.03 14.61 -5.04
C ARG A 117 -11.36 15.28 -4.67
N VAL A 118 -12.21 14.60 -3.90
CA VAL A 118 -13.49 15.16 -3.41
C VAL A 118 -13.24 16.28 -2.40
N LEU A 119 -12.21 16.14 -1.57
CA LEU A 119 -11.81 17.11 -0.54
C LEU A 119 -10.89 18.21 -1.08
N GLY A 120 -10.47 18.15 -2.35
CA GLY A 120 -9.68 19.18 -3.02
C GLY A 120 -8.23 19.30 -2.55
N VAL A 121 -7.69 18.31 -1.85
CA VAL A 121 -6.33 18.33 -1.27
C VAL A 121 -5.24 18.47 -2.35
N GLU A 122 -5.47 17.90 -3.54
CA GLU A 122 -4.57 18.01 -4.70
C GLU A 122 -4.89 19.18 -5.66
N ALA A 123 -6.04 19.86 -5.50
CA ALA A 123 -6.37 21.04 -6.32
C ALA A 123 -5.39 22.20 -6.06
N ALA A 124 -4.81 22.26 -4.86
CA ALA A 124 -3.79 23.24 -4.48
C ALA A 124 -2.48 23.12 -5.28
N ARG A 125 -2.14 21.95 -5.85
CA ARG A 125 -0.92 21.78 -6.66
C ARG A 125 -1.09 22.14 -8.14
N ARG A 126 -2.32 22.31 -8.63
CA ARG A 126 -2.60 22.81 -10.00
C ARG A 126 -2.68 24.33 -10.10
N GLY A 127 -2.50 25.06 -8.98
CA GLY A 127 -2.52 26.52 -8.95
C GLY A 127 -1.26 27.20 -9.54
N VAL A 128 -0.21 26.46 -9.91
CA VAL A 128 1.06 27.03 -10.41
C VAL A 128 1.24 26.91 -11.93
N THR A 129 0.42 26.11 -12.61
CA THR A 129 0.38 26.10 -14.09
C THR A 129 -1.04 26.40 -14.56
N GLY A 130 -1.29 27.69 -14.80
CA GLY A 130 -2.54 28.17 -15.36
C GLY A 130 -2.93 27.48 -16.67
N PRO A 131 -4.22 27.51 -17.04
CA PRO A 131 -4.72 26.88 -18.26
C PRO A 131 -4.30 27.66 -19.50
N LEU A 132 -3.09 27.39 -20.01
CA LEU A 132 -2.59 27.92 -21.29
C LEU A 132 -2.72 26.91 -22.45
N ALA A 133 -3.51 25.86 -22.28
CA ALA A 133 -3.70 24.82 -23.30
C ALA A 133 -5.15 24.65 -23.80
N ALA A 134 -6.00 25.67 -23.63
CA ALA A 134 -7.22 25.80 -24.42
C ALA A 134 -6.94 26.72 -25.61
N GLY A 135 -6.21 26.20 -26.61
CA GLY A 135 -6.16 26.87 -27.91
C GLY A 135 -7.57 26.89 -28.51
N PRO A 136 -8.04 28.02 -29.07
CA PRO A 136 -9.37 28.07 -29.67
C PRO A 136 -9.48 27.07 -30.83
N PRO A 137 -10.67 26.50 -31.11
CA PRO A 137 -10.85 25.59 -32.23
C PRO A 137 -10.46 26.31 -33.52
N ARG A 138 -9.43 25.79 -34.20
CA ARG A 138 -9.02 26.29 -35.52
C ARG A 138 -10.18 26.06 -36.48
N CYS A 139 -10.90 27.13 -36.79
CA CYS A 139 -11.92 27.16 -37.82
C CYS A 139 -11.22 26.89 -39.16
N ALA A 140 -11.51 25.75 -39.79
CA ALA A 140 -11.00 25.42 -41.11
C ALA A 140 -11.54 26.42 -42.15
N PRO A 141 -10.72 26.94 -43.09
CA PRO A 141 -11.25 27.68 -44.21
C PRO A 141 -11.97 26.70 -45.14
N ARG A 142 -13.28 26.93 -45.29
CA ARG A 142 -14.16 26.24 -46.22
C ARG A 142 -13.73 26.61 -47.64
N SER A 143 -13.10 25.67 -48.34
CA SER A 143 -12.93 25.70 -49.78
C SER A 143 -14.30 25.90 -50.44
N SER A 144 -14.50 27.04 -51.11
CA SER A 144 -15.64 27.27 -51.99
C SER A 144 -15.12 27.78 -53.32
N ALA A 145 -15.09 26.85 -54.27
CA ALA A 145 -14.95 27.10 -55.68
C ALA A 145 -15.95 28.18 -56.15
N ALA A 146 -15.42 29.31 -56.61
CA ALA A 146 -16.08 30.21 -57.56
C ALA A 146 -15.30 30.08 -58.87
N ARG A 147 -15.79 29.32 -59.85
CA ARG A 147 -16.69 29.80 -60.91
C ARG A 147 -16.29 31.18 -61.43
N SER A 148 -15.58 31.19 -62.55
CA SER A 148 -15.63 32.26 -63.55
C SER A 148 -15.35 31.65 -64.91
N GLY A 149 -16.41 31.20 -65.56
CA GLY A 149 -16.50 31.25 -67.01
C GLY A 149 -17.25 32.54 -67.35
N VAL A 150 -16.65 33.35 -68.21
CA VAL A 150 -17.17 34.13 -69.35
C VAL A 150 -15.94 34.78 -69.98
#